data_AF-A0A850JIG4-F1
#
_entry.id   AF-A0A850JIG4-F1
#
_cell.length_a   1.000
_cell.length_b   1.000
_cell.length_c   1.000
_cell.angle_alpha   90.00
_cell.angle_beta   90.00
_cell.angle_gamma   90.00
#
_symmetry.space_group_name_H-M   'P 1'
#
loop_
_entity.id
_entity.type
_entity.pdbx_description
1 polymer ?
#
loop_
_entity_poly.entity_id
_entity_poly.type
_entity_poly.pdbx_seq_one_letter_code
_entity_poly.pdbx_strand_id
1 'polypeptide(L)'
;MLGAIDGAEALLRTSGRHEQHRRDFLDELAVAMEEISDLHLLLVVREDEVDRAVDLAARLGQARPAAYSLGPMTPETARAAVEEPLEHAGVSAGAIANALVREIRTVRTAGRVQRTARVEPALLQLVCARLWEDLSGDTEIAEERLRTEANRVLKDYCARSLATIAADQSLPVATVFAWFRTVFGGPQGRAGVLAARSCEDVSEAVVEAAQDAHLIRARVRGGDRYYELQHPRLIEPVRQLGESAVPVRRPGPVARLYQARRALADGDLELARRHAEAAARTCGAGDLRVLADTKAFLGDIAYERRDAETAVRHYLEAAATFEAVPDNAAVGWLLTGIGRVLLPSEPGAAVRHLRAAASRLPHELSIQTALGQALLRAGRTRAARAVFEDVLGRDSSNREALSARRAMTGIG
;
A
#
# COMPACT_ATOMS: atom_id res chain seq x y z
N MET A 1 -6.51 -19.72 11.83
CA MET A 1 -6.03 -18.33 11.84
C MET A 1 -5.89 -17.84 10.41
N LEU A 2 -6.36 -16.63 10.08
CA LEU A 2 -6.21 -16.05 8.74
C LEU A 2 -5.18 -14.92 8.78
N GLY A 3 -4.11 -15.05 8.01
CA GLY A 3 -3.21 -13.95 7.67
C GLY A 3 -3.57 -13.41 6.30
N ALA A 4 -3.75 -12.10 6.17
CA ALA A 4 -4.02 -11.44 4.89
C ALA A 4 -2.90 -10.44 4.57
N ILE A 5 -2.32 -10.56 3.38
CA ILE A 5 -1.29 -9.64 2.88
C ILE A 5 -1.85 -8.99 1.62
N ASP A 6 -2.17 -7.70 1.74
CA ASP A 6 -2.54 -6.86 0.61
C ASP A 6 -1.29 -6.26 -0.06
N GLY A 7 -1.31 -6.17 -1.39
CA GLY A 7 -0.18 -5.73 -2.20
C GLY A 7 1.06 -6.61 -2.04
N ALA A 8 0.89 -7.93 -2.01
CA ALA A 8 1.98 -8.87 -1.73
C ALA A 8 3.12 -8.79 -2.76
N GLU A 9 2.90 -8.20 -3.94
CA GLU A 9 3.96 -7.89 -4.92
C GLU A 9 5.12 -7.09 -4.31
N ALA A 10 4.86 -6.22 -3.33
CA ALA A 10 5.90 -5.44 -2.66
C ALA A 10 6.85 -6.32 -1.82
N LEU A 11 6.33 -7.38 -1.21
CA LEU A 11 7.10 -8.40 -0.48
C LEU A 11 7.85 -9.35 -1.44
N LEU A 12 7.25 -9.63 -2.60
CA LEU A 12 7.81 -10.54 -3.59
C LEU A 12 8.98 -9.91 -4.37
N ARG A 13 9.01 -8.58 -4.51
CA ARG A 13 10.07 -7.87 -5.20
C ARG A 13 11.41 -8.00 -4.45
N THR A 14 12.47 -8.30 -5.17
CA THR A 14 13.84 -8.32 -4.63
C THR A 14 14.22 -6.96 -4.10
N SER A 15 14.81 -6.90 -2.91
CA SER A 15 15.21 -5.64 -2.27
C SER A 15 16.71 -5.60 -2.08
N GLY A 16 17.43 -4.65 -2.68
CA GLY A 16 18.90 -4.63 -2.65
C GLY A 16 19.49 -4.77 -1.23
N ARG A 17 19.14 -3.86 -0.32
CA ARG A 17 19.66 -3.86 1.05
C ARG A 17 18.95 -4.85 1.98
N HIS A 18 17.68 -5.17 1.72
CA HIS A 18 16.86 -5.99 2.61
C HIS A 18 16.66 -7.42 2.11
N GLU A 19 17.37 -7.85 1.07
CA GLU A 19 17.16 -9.17 0.46
C GLU A 19 17.33 -10.30 1.49
N GLN A 20 18.30 -10.18 2.40
CA GLN A 20 18.50 -11.19 3.44
C GLN A 20 17.30 -11.23 4.39
N HIS A 21 16.87 -10.09 4.92
CA HIS A 21 15.69 -10.01 5.80
C HIS A 21 14.41 -10.50 5.11
N ARG A 22 14.25 -10.20 3.81
CA ARG A 22 13.14 -10.67 3.00
C ARG A 22 13.16 -12.19 2.89
N ARG A 23 14.33 -12.80 2.64
CA ARG A 23 14.47 -14.26 2.59
C ARG A 23 14.19 -14.90 3.94
N ASP A 24 14.80 -14.38 4.99
CA ASP A 24 14.62 -14.87 6.36
C ASP A 24 13.13 -14.83 6.75
N PHE A 25 12.43 -13.73 6.47
CA PHE A 25 10.99 -13.63 6.68
C PHE A 25 10.18 -14.65 5.89
N LEU A 26 10.50 -14.87 4.61
CA LEU A 26 9.79 -15.86 3.78
C LEU A 26 10.04 -17.29 4.28
N ASP A 27 11.23 -17.58 4.78
CA ASP A 27 11.56 -18.88 5.36
C ASP A 27 10.87 -19.07 6.72
N GLU A 28 10.82 -18.05 7.57
CA GLU A 28 10.03 -18.04 8.81
C GLU A 28 8.53 -18.24 8.53
N LEU A 29 8.00 -17.60 7.50
CA LEU A 29 6.61 -17.77 7.07
C LEU A 29 6.34 -19.20 6.59
N ALA A 30 7.29 -19.83 5.89
CA ALA A 30 7.19 -21.22 5.47
C ALA A 30 7.13 -22.17 6.67
N VAL A 31 8.06 -22.01 7.62
CA VAL A 31 8.08 -22.78 8.88
C VAL A 31 6.77 -22.60 9.65
N ALA A 32 6.29 -21.36 9.78
CA ALA A 32 5.03 -21.08 10.47
C ALA A 32 3.83 -21.78 9.81
N MET A 33 3.79 -21.84 8.47
CA MET A 33 2.72 -22.56 7.75
C MET A 33 2.82 -24.09 7.89
N GLU A 34 4.01 -24.64 8.11
CA GLU A 34 4.21 -26.07 8.38
C GLU A 34 3.83 -26.44 9.82
N GLU A 35 4.25 -25.64 10.81
CA GLU A 35 4.06 -25.93 12.23
C GLU A 35 2.64 -25.58 12.73
N ILE A 36 2.02 -24.54 12.17
CA ILE A 36 0.70 -24.05 12.60
C ILE A 36 -0.34 -24.54 11.60
N SER A 37 -0.92 -25.72 11.87
CA SER A 37 -1.84 -26.41 10.95
C SER A 37 -3.10 -25.61 10.57
N ASP A 38 -3.49 -24.63 11.39
CA ASP A 38 -4.66 -23.77 11.16
C ASP A 38 -4.30 -22.43 10.50
N LEU A 39 -3.05 -22.17 10.13
CA LEU A 39 -2.65 -20.92 9.50
C LEU A 39 -3.02 -20.91 8.01
N HIS A 40 -3.96 -20.05 7.63
CA HIS A 40 -4.35 -19.80 6.24
C HIS A 40 -3.83 -18.43 5.81
N LEU A 41 -3.21 -18.38 4.63
CA LEU A 41 -2.66 -17.16 4.06
C LEU A 41 -3.48 -16.71 2.84
N LEU A 42 -3.99 -15.48 2.88
CA LEU A 42 -4.62 -14.80 1.74
C LEU A 42 -3.65 -13.77 1.18
N LEU A 43 -3.21 -13.98 -0.06
CA LEU A 43 -2.37 -13.03 -0.79
C LEU A 43 -3.23 -12.27 -1.80
N VAL A 44 -3.24 -10.94 -1.71
CA VAL A 44 -3.82 -10.07 -2.74
C VAL A 44 -2.68 -9.52 -3.57
N VAL A 45 -2.73 -9.81 -4.87
CA VAL A 45 -1.72 -9.38 -5.85
C VAL A 45 -2.37 -8.86 -7.11
N ARG A 46 -1.64 -8.05 -7.85
CA ARG A 46 -2.03 -7.64 -9.21
C ARG A 46 -2.00 -8.81 -10.17
N GLU A 47 -2.80 -8.70 -11.22
CA GLU A 47 -2.92 -9.75 -12.24
C GLU A 47 -1.59 -10.07 -12.94
N ASP A 48 -0.70 -9.07 -13.10
CA ASP A 48 0.63 -9.23 -13.69
C ASP A 48 1.68 -9.80 -12.72
N GLU A 49 1.32 -10.01 -11.45
CA GLU A 49 2.19 -10.52 -10.39
C GLU A 49 1.74 -11.89 -9.85
N VAL A 50 0.69 -12.48 -10.45
CA VAL A 50 0.13 -13.79 -10.04
C VAL A 50 1.17 -14.90 -10.11
N ASP A 51 2.00 -14.95 -11.15
CA ASP A 51 3.03 -15.99 -11.31
C ASP A 51 4.00 -15.99 -10.12
N ARG A 52 4.44 -14.80 -9.67
CA ARG A 52 5.31 -14.67 -8.48
C ARG A 52 4.62 -15.12 -7.20
N ALA A 53 3.32 -14.87 -7.07
CA ALA A 53 2.55 -15.33 -5.93
C ALA A 53 2.38 -16.86 -5.92
N VAL A 54 2.21 -17.47 -7.10
CA VAL A 54 2.16 -18.94 -7.26
C VAL A 54 3.51 -19.57 -6.93
N ASP A 55 4.62 -18.96 -7.36
CA ASP A 55 5.98 -19.42 -7.01
C ASP A 55 6.21 -19.38 -5.49
N LEU A 56 5.75 -18.31 -4.82
CA LEU A 56 5.79 -18.24 -3.36
C LEU A 56 4.92 -19.34 -2.73
N ALA A 57 3.68 -19.52 -3.19
CA ALA A 57 2.80 -20.57 -2.66
C ALA A 57 3.43 -21.97 -2.80
N ALA A 58 4.10 -22.25 -3.93
CA ALA A 58 4.84 -23.50 -4.12
C ALA A 58 5.97 -23.68 -3.09
N ARG A 59 6.72 -22.61 -2.77
CA ARG A 59 7.73 -22.63 -1.70
C ARG A 59 7.13 -22.86 -0.31
N LEU A 60 5.90 -22.40 -0.09
CA LEU A 60 5.13 -22.61 1.16
C LEU A 60 4.41 -23.97 1.20
N GLY A 61 4.76 -24.92 0.33
CA GLY A 61 4.16 -26.25 0.26
C GLY A 61 2.80 -26.32 -0.43
N GLN A 62 2.33 -25.22 -1.03
CA GLN A 62 1.04 -25.11 -1.71
C GLN A 62 1.23 -24.91 -3.22
N ALA A 63 1.58 -25.98 -3.93
CA ALA A 63 1.84 -25.92 -5.37
C ALA A 63 0.63 -25.52 -6.24
N ARG A 64 -0.59 -25.60 -5.70
CA ARG A 64 -1.84 -25.20 -6.37
C ARG A 64 -2.71 -24.40 -5.39
N PRO A 65 -2.39 -23.13 -5.12
CA PRO A 65 -3.20 -22.32 -4.23
C PRO A 65 -4.59 -22.09 -4.84
N ALA A 66 -5.61 -21.99 -3.99
CA ALA A 66 -6.93 -21.53 -4.44
C ALA A 66 -6.80 -20.08 -4.92
N ALA A 67 -7.14 -19.82 -6.17
CA ALA A 67 -7.06 -18.50 -6.78
C ALA A 67 -8.46 -17.98 -7.13
N TYR A 68 -8.72 -16.71 -6.82
CA TYR A 68 -9.95 -16.03 -7.18
C TYR A 68 -9.61 -14.71 -7.87
N SER A 69 -10.02 -14.56 -9.13
CA SER A 69 -9.78 -13.35 -9.90
C SER A 69 -10.91 -12.35 -9.69
N LEU A 70 -10.57 -11.14 -9.23
CA LEU A 70 -11.50 -10.01 -9.18
C LEU A 70 -11.66 -9.44 -10.59
N GLY A 71 -12.67 -9.94 -11.32
CA GLY A 71 -12.97 -9.53 -12.68
C GLY A 71 -13.97 -8.37 -12.77
N PRO A 72 -14.12 -7.78 -13.98
CA PRO A 72 -15.12 -6.74 -14.20
C PRO A 72 -16.55 -7.30 -14.11
N MET A 73 -17.47 -6.45 -13.66
CA MET A 73 -18.85 -6.82 -13.38
C MET A 73 -19.65 -7.06 -14.66
N THR A 74 -20.63 -7.96 -14.57
CA THR A 74 -21.72 -8.00 -15.54
C THR A 74 -22.59 -6.74 -15.39
N PRO A 75 -23.33 -6.32 -16.43
CA PRO A 75 -24.28 -5.22 -16.30
C PRO A 75 -25.30 -5.43 -15.18
N GLU A 76 -25.72 -6.68 -14.96
CA GLU A 76 -26.72 -7.04 -13.96
C GLU A 76 -26.17 -6.87 -12.54
N THR A 77 -24.95 -7.36 -12.27
CA THR A 77 -24.30 -7.18 -10.96
C THR A 77 -23.93 -5.72 -10.73
N ALA A 78 -23.49 -4.99 -11.76
CA ALA A 78 -23.20 -3.56 -11.66
C ALA A 78 -24.46 -2.75 -11.30
N ARG A 79 -25.62 -3.12 -11.86
CA ARG A 79 -26.91 -2.50 -11.52
C ARG A 79 -27.29 -2.76 -10.07
N ALA A 80 -27.21 -4.01 -9.60
CA ALA A 80 -27.49 -4.37 -8.22
C ALA A 80 -26.60 -3.58 -7.23
N ALA A 81 -25.31 -3.43 -7.54
CA ALA A 81 -24.38 -2.68 -6.71
C ALA A 81 -24.68 -1.17 -6.60
N VAL A 82 -25.46 -0.60 -7.53
CA VAL A 82 -25.95 0.78 -7.44
C VAL A 82 -27.30 0.84 -6.73
N GLU A 83 -28.20 -0.10 -7.02
CA GLU A 83 -29.55 -0.14 -6.46
C GLU A 83 -29.56 -0.45 -4.96
N GLU A 84 -28.82 -1.47 -4.52
CA GLU A 84 -28.88 -1.95 -3.14
C GLU A 84 -28.56 -0.85 -2.11
N PRO A 85 -27.48 -0.05 -2.22
CA PRO A 85 -27.22 1.03 -1.27
C PRO A 85 -28.32 2.10 -1.24
N LEU A 86 -28.98 2.33 -2.38
CA LEU A 86 -30.03 3.35 -2.51
C LEU A 86 -31.36 2.87 -1.95
N GLU A 87 -31.70 1.60 -2.16
CA GLU A 87 -32.86 0.97 -1.54
C GLU A 87 -32.74 0.98 -0.01
N HIS A 88 -31.55 0.71 0.53
CA HIS A 88 -31.28 0.85 1.97
C HIS A 88 -31.42 2.29 2.47
N ALA A 89 -31.17 3.28 1.60
CA ALA A 89 -31.40 4.70 1.87
C ALA A 89 -32.84 5.17 1.58
N GLY A 90 -33.74 4.26 1.18
CA GLY A 90 -35.14 4.56 0.86
C GLY A 90 -35.37 5.25 -0.49
N VAL A 91 -34.39 5.24 -1.39
CA VAL A 91 -34.45 5.89 -2.70
C VAL A 91 -34.67 4.86 -3.81
N SER A 92 -35.78 4.97 -4.53
CA SER A 92 -36.01 4.14 -5.73
C SER A 92 -35.14 4.61 -6.88
N ALA A 93 -34.17 3.79 -7.29
CA ALA A 93 -33.12 4.21 -8.23
C ALA A 93 -32.95 3.31 -9.47
N GLY A 94 -33.85 2.35 -9.71
CA GLY A 94 -33.64 1.35 -10.77
C GLY A 94 -33.48 1.91 -12.18
N ALA A 95 -34.19 3.00 -12.52
CA ALA A 95 -34.02 3.69 -13.80
C ALA A 95 -32.65 4.39 -13.91
N ILE A 96 -32.21 5.07 -12.85
CA ILE A 96 -30.92 5.75 -12.77
C ILE A 96 -29.77 4.73 -12.83
N ALA A 97 -29.86 3.63 -12.07
CA ALA A 97 -28.86 2.57 -12.07
C ALA A 97 -28.66 1.97 -13.46
N ASN A 98 -29.75 1.67 -14.16
CA ASN A 98 -29.72 1.19 -15.54
C ASN A 98 -29.06 2.19 -16.50
N ALA A 99 -29.48 3.46 -16.44
CA ALA A 99 -28.93 4.51 -17.29
C ALA A 99 -27.43 4.74 -17.04
N LEU A 100 -27.01 4.73 -15.76
CA LEU A 100 -25.63 4.90 -15.35
C LEU A 100 -24.75 3.74 -15.83
N VAL A 101 -25.15 2.48 -15.56
CA VAL A 101 -24.42 1.28 -16.01
C VAL A 101 -24.26 1.31 -17.53
N ARG A 102 -25.31 1.70 -18.26
CA ARG A 102 -25.26 1.82 -19.72
C ARG A 102 -24.30 2.92 -20.17
N GLU A 103 -24.23 4.04 -19.47
CA GLU A 103 -23.31 5.14 -19.80
C GLU A 103 -21.84 4.79 -19.49
N ILE A 104 -21.54 4.16 -18.35
CA ILE A 104 -20.18 3.70 -18.00
C ILE A 104 -19.64 2.71 -19.04
N ARG A 105 -20.51 1.88 -19.62
CA ARG A 105 -20.17 0.93 -20.69
C ARG A 105 -20.00 1.58 -22.06
N THR A 106 -20.49 2.81 -22.26
CA THR A 106 -20.54 3.44 -23.58
C THR A 106 -19.21 4.12 -23.90
N VAL A 107 -18.50 3.56 -24.88
CA VAL A 107 -17.21 4.07 -25.37
C VAL A 107 -17.44 4.81 -26.68
N ARG A 108 -17.06 6.09 -26.71
CA ARG A 108 -17.17 6.95 -27.90
C ARG A 108 -15.78 7.27 -28.41
N THR A 109 -15.47 6.88 -29.65
CA THR A 109 -14.14 7.08 -30.24
C THR A 109 -14.25 7.33 -31.73
N ALA A 110 -13.71 8.45 -32.21
CA ALA A 110 -13.64 8.80 -33.64
C ALA A 110 -14.97 8.60 -34.40
N GLY A 111 -16.09 9.07 -33.81
CA GLY A 111 -17.42 8.96 -34.40
C GLY A 111 -18.12 7.60 -34.24
N ARG A 112 -17.45 6.60 -33.65
CA ARG A 112 -18.06 5.30 -33.33
C ARG A 112 -18.49 5.26 -31.87
N VAL A 113 -19.68 4.70 -31.64
CA VAL A 113 -20.21 4.41 -30.31
C VAL A 113 -20.27 2.90 -30.15
N GLN A 114 -19.56 2.37 -29.17
CA GLN A 114 -19.56 0.94 -28.83
C GLN A 114 -19.90 0.77 -27.36
N ARG A 115 -20.54 -0.34 -27.00
CA ARG A 115 -20.73 -0.72 -25.59
C ARG A 115 -19.83 -1.88 -25.23
N THR A 116 -19.14 -1.77 -24.10
CA THR A 116 -18.38 -2.88 -23.53
C THR A 116 -19.34 -3.94 -22.98
N ALA A 117 -18.93 -5.19 -22.97
CA ALA A 117 -19.73 -6.28 -22.38
C ALA A 117 -19.75 -6.23 -20.85
N ARG A 118 -18.70 -5.69 -20.24
CA ARG A 118 -18.47 -5.65 -18.80
C ARG A 118 -18.31 -4.22 -18.29
N VAL A 119 -18.48 -4.04 -16.99
CA VAL A 119 -18.34 -2.77 -16.27
C VAL A 119 -17.12 -2.85 -15.36
N GLU A 120 -16.27 -1.84 -15.40
CA GLU A 120 -15.15 -1.70 -14.47
C GLU A 120 -15.66 -1.21 -13.10
N PRO A 121 -15.53 -2.00 -12.02
CA PRO A 121 -16.04 -1.63 -10.70
C PRO A 121 -15.51 -0.29 -10.19
N ALA A 122 -14.22 -0.01 -10.41
CA ALA A 122 -13.60 1.23 -9.95
C ALA A 122 -14.21 2.47 -10.61
N LEU A 123 -14.55 2.40 -11.90
CA LEU A 123 -15.22 3.51 -12.60
C LEU A 123 -16.65 3.71 -12.11
N LEU A 124 -17.37 2.61 -11.86
CA LEU A 124 -18.73 2.67 -11.33
C LEU A 124 -18.72 3.32 -9.94
N GLN A 125 -17.86 2.85 -9.05
CA GLN A 125 -17.71 3.39 -7.69
C GLN A 125 -17.34 4.87 -7.71
N LEU A 126 -16.36 5.27 -8.53
CA LEU A 126 -15.93 6.66 -8.66
C LEU A 126 -17.08 7.58 -9.09
N VAL A 127 -17.83 7.16 -10.11
CA VAL A 127 -18.94 7.96 -10.65
C VAL A 127 -20.12 8.00 -9.67
N CYS A 128 -20.48 6.87 -9.04
CA CYS A 128 -21.50 6.82 -7.99
C CYS A 128 -21.15 7.70 -6.78
N ALA A 129 -19.92 7.59 -6.26
CA ALA A 129 -19.50 8.36 -5.10
C ALA A 129 -19.67 9.88 -5.33
N ARG A 130 -19.38 10.34 -6.56
CA ARG A 130 -19.43 11.77 -6.87
C ARG A 130 -20.80 12.27 -7.30
N LEU A 131 -21.52 11.50 -8.12
CA LEU A 131 -22.88 11.86 -8.52
C LEU A 131 -23.79 11.98 -7.29
N TRP A 132 -23.64 11.13 -6.27
CA TRP A 132 -24.55 11.08 -5.13
C TRP A 132 -24.33 12.24 -4.15
N GLU A 133 -23.10 12.77 -4.05
CA GLU A 133 -22.83 14.04 -3.36
C GLU A 133 -23.58 15.22 -3.99
N ASP A 134 -23.78 15.19 -5.31
CA ASP A 134 -24.35 16.29 -6.10
C ASP A 134 -25.89 16.11 -6.37
N LEU A 135 -26.48 14.95 -6.01
CA LEU A 135 -27.86 14.56 -6.33
C LEU A 135 -28.88 14.69 -5.19
N SER A 136 -28.54 15.34 -4.08
CA SER A 136 -29.45 15.51 -2.95
C SER A 136 -30.74 16.27 -3.34
N GLY A 137 -31.76 15.57 -3.83
CA GLY A 137 -33.10 16.10 -4.10
C GLY A 137 -33.88 15.50 -5.28
N ASP A 138 -33.22 15.08 -6.37
CA ASP A 138 -33.89 14.68 -7.62
C ASP A 138 -33.74 13.18 -7.92
N THR A 139 -34.87 12.47 -8.03
CA THR A 139 -34.94 11.03 -8.36
C THR A 139 -35.08 10.74 -9.87
N GLU A 140 -35.15 11.78 -10.70
CA GLU A 140 -35.15 11.67 -12.16
C GLU A 140 -34.00 12.47 -12.77
N ILE A 141 -33.01 11.76 -13.31
CA ILE A 141 -31.87 12.38 -14.00
C ILE A 141 -31.96 12.02 -15.47
N ALA A 142 -32.09 13.03 -16.32
CA ALA A 142 -32.03 12.84 -17.77
C ALA A 142 -30.71 12.18 -18.20
N GLU A 143 -30.76 11.29 -19.18
CA GLU A 143 -29.58 10.54 -19.65
C GLU A 143 -28.43 11.45 -20.11
N GLU A 144 -28.74 12.61 -20.71
CA GLU A 144 -27.72 13.59 -21.14
C GLU A 144 -27.01 14.25 -19.94
N ARG A 145 -27.74 14.48 -18.84
CA ARG A 145 -27.16 14.99 -17.59
C ARG A 145 -26.26 13.92 -16.96
N LEU A 146 -26.71 12.67 -16.87
CA LEU A 146 -25.89 11.54 -16.39
C LEU A 146 -24.59 11.40 -17.20
N ARG A 147 -24.69 11.50 -18.53
CA ARG A 147 -23.51 11.48 -19.41
C ARG A 147 -22.55 12.62 -19.11
N THR A 148 -23.07 13.85 -19.01
CA THR A 148 -22.26 15.05 -18.76
C THR A 148 -21.52 14.93 -17.43
N GLU A 149 -22.23 14.52 -16.38
CA GLU A 149 -21.64 14.32 -15.05
C GLU A 149 -20.65 13.15 -15.03
N ALA A 150 -20.97 11.99 -15.59
CA ALA A 150 -20.03 10.87 -15.67
C ALA A 150 -18.74 11.26 -16.41
N ASN A 151 -18.84 11.95 -17.54
CA ASN A 151 -17.68 12.47 -18.26
C ASN A 151 -16.87 13.46 -17.41
N ARG A 152 -17.54 14.39 -16.73
CA ARG A 152 -16.91 15.36 -15.84
C ARG A 152 -16.15 14.66 -14.71
N VAL A 153 -16.79 13.73 -14.00
CA VAL A 153 -16.19 13.00 -12.87
C VAL A 153 -14.95 12.22 -13.32
N LEU A 154 -15.04 11.50 -14.43
CA LEU A 154 -13.92 10.73 -14.97
C LEU A 154 -12.77 11.64 -15.44
N LYS A 155 -13.09 12.77 -16.08
CA LYS A 155 -12.08 13.77 -16.50
C LYS A 155 -11.40 14.39 -15.28
N ASP A 156 -12.18 14.82 -14.29
CA ASP A 156 -11.68 15.43 -13.07
C ASP A 156 -10.83 14.44 -12.28
N TYR A 157 -11.19 13.14 -12.27
CA TYR A 157 -10.36 12.10 -11.70
C TYR A 157 -9.02 11.96 -12.43
N CYS A 158 -9.03 11.76 -13.75
CA CYS A 158 -7.80 11.65 -14.53
C CYS A 158 -6.89 12.87 -14.32
N ALA A 159 -7.46 14.08 -14.42
CA ALA A 159 -6.71 15.31 -14.31
C ALA A 159 -6.12 15.51 -12.91
N ARG A 160 -6.87 15.19 -11.84
CA ARG A 160 -6.37 15.25 -10.46
C ARG A 160 -5.27 14.22 -10.21
N SER A 161 -5.49 12.95 -10.60
CA SER A 161 -4.49 11.89 -10.42
C SER A 161 -3.18 12.24 -11.13
N LEU A 162 -3.25 12.67 -12.40
CA LEU A 162 -2.06 13.08 -13.15
C LEU A 162 -1.40 14.33 -12.58
N ALA A 163 -2.17 15.28 -12.02
CA ALA A 163 -1.60 16.46 -11.38
C ALA A 163 -0.87 16.13 -10.07
N THR A 164 -1.39 15.18 -9.30
CA THR A 164 -0.70 14.63 -8.13
C THR A 164 0.59 13.93 -8.53
N ILE A 165 0.55 13.05 -9.55
CA ILE A 165 1.75 12.37 -10.06
C ILE A 165 2.81 13.38 -10.52
N ALA A 166 2.40 14.42 -11.26
CA ALA A 166 3.30 15.47 -11.71
C ALA A 166 3.95 16.21 -10.52
N ALA A 167 3.17 16.58 -9.51
CA ALA A 167 3.70 17.24 -8.31
C ALA A 167 4.68 16.35 -7.54
N ASP A 168 4.35 15.06 -7.39
CA ASP A 168 5.17 14.08 -6.65
C ASP A 168 6.51 13.83 -7.35
N GLN A 169 6.47 13.74 -8.69
CA GLN A 169 7.65 13.56 -9.54
C GLN A 169 8.37 14.88 -9.89
N SER A 170 7.91 16.01 -9.33
CA SER A 170 8.47 17.35 -9.60
C SER A 170 8.50 17.72 -11.10
N LEU A 171 7.49 17.27 -11.84
CA LEU A 171 7.31 17.52 -13.27
C LEU A 171 6.23 18.60 -13.51
N PRO A 172 6.31 19.36 -14.62
CA PRO A 172 5.21 20.23 -15.03
C PRO A 172 3.95 19.41 -15.33
N VAL A 173 2.80 19.84 -14.81
CA VAL A 173 1.49 19.19 -15.05
C VAL A 173 1.20 19.04 -16.53
N ALA A 174 1.54 20.06 -17.33
CA ALA A 174 1.30 20.06 -18.77
C ALA A 174 2.06 18.93 -19.48
N THR A 175 3.28 18.61 -19.03
CA THR A 175 4.09 17.51 -19.58
C THR A 175 3.39 16.17 -19.35
N VAL A 176 2.95 15.91 -18.11
CA VAL A 176 2.29 14.63 -17.76
C VAL A 176 0.93 14.51 -18.45
N PHE A 177 0.16 15.61 -18.58
CA PHE A 177 -1.11 15.61 -19.31
C PHE A 177 -0.91 15.35 -20.80
N ALA A 178 0.07 16.01 -21.42
CA ALA A 178 0.39 15.83 -22.83
C ALA A 178 0.85 14.40 -23.12
N TRP A 179 1.74 13.85 -22.30
CA TRP A 179 2.18 12.46 -22.36
C TRP A 179 0.98 11.51 -22.28
N PHE A 180 0.17 11.60 -21.22
CA PHE A 180 -0.92 10.65 -21.00
C PHE A 180 -1.96 10.71 -22.13
N ARG A 181 -2.26 11.91 -22.61
CA ARG A 181 -3.19 12.13 -23.74
C ARG A 181 -2.65 11.57 -25.05
N THR A 182 -1.36 11.74 -25.34
CA THR A 182 -0.73 11.25 -26.57
C THR A 182 -0.64 9.73 -26.58
N VAL A 183 -0.20 9.14 -25.47
CA VAL A 183 0.02 7.70 -25.35
C VAL A 183 -1.29 6.93 -25.23
N PHE A 184 -2.23 7.40 -24.39
CA PHE A 184 -3.43 6.66 -24.02
C PHE A 184 -4.76 7.25 -24.55
N GLY A 185 -4.78 8.51 -25.00
CA GLY A 185 -5.99 9.15 -25.52
C GLY A 185 -6.45 8.67 -26.91
N GLY A 186 -5.65 7.83 -27.58
CA GLY A 186 -5.96 7.25 -28.89
C GLY A 186 -6.45 5.79 -28.84
N PRO A 187 -6.71 5.16 -30.01
CA PRO A 187 -7.04 3.74 -30.09
C PRO A 187 -5.97 2.82 -29.50
N GLN A 188 -4.71 3.27 -29.50
CA GLN A 188 -3.55 2.55 -28.94
C GLN A 188 -3.67 2.36 -27.43
N GLY A 189 -4.22 3.34 -26.71
CA GLY A 189 -4.49 3.22 -25.27
C GLY A 189 -5.47 2.10 -24.92
N ARG A 190 -6.32 1.67 -25.86
CA ARG A 190 -7.15 0.46 -25.73
C ARG A 190 -6.45 -0.81 -26.18
N ALA A 191 -5.62 -0.73 -27.21
CA ALA A 191 -4.94 -1.90 -27.78
C ALA A 191 -3.77 -2.38 -26.91
N GLY A 192 -3.19 -1.50 -26.10
CA GLY A 192 -1.97 -1.72 -25.33
C GLY A 192 -0.79 -1.01 -25.97
N VAL A 193 -0.05 -0.25 -25.17
CA VAL A 193 1.18 0.46 -25.52
C VAL A 193 2.34 -0.31 -24.92
N LEU A 194 3.37 -0.62 -25.71
CA LEU A 194 4.55 -1.32 -25.23
C LEU A 194 5.24 -0.53 -24.11
N ALA A 195 5.67 -1.19 -23.03
CA ALA A 195 6.30 -0.54 -21.87
C ALA A 195 7.46 0.38 -22.26
N ALA A 196 8.31 -0.06 -23.19
CA ALA A 196 9.43 0.76 -23.70
C ALA A 196 8.97 2.10 -24.29
N ARG A 197 7.82 2.13 -24.97
CA ARG A 197 7.24 3.37 -25.54
C ARG A 197 6.58 4.23 -24.48
N SER A 198 5.96 3.63 -23.47
CA SER A 198 5.31 4.38 -22.38
C SER A 198 6.31 5.21 -21.57
N CYS A 199 7.58 4.78 -21.52
CA CYS A 199 8.67 5.44 -20.80
C CYS A 199 9.57 6.34 -21.68
N GLU A 200 9.19 6.65 -22.93
CA GLU A 200 10.01 7.51 -23.81
C GLU A 200 10.04 8.98 -23.33
N ASP A 201 8.89 9.52 -22.95
CA ASP A 201 8.74 10.94 -22.56
C ASP A 201 8.71 11.17 -21.04
N VAL A 202 8.57 10.10 -20.24
CA VAL A 202 8.46 10.16 -18.77
C VAL A 202 9.23 9.01 -18.13
N SER A 203 9.61 9.16 -16.86
CA SER A 203 10.26 8.08 -16.10
C SER A 203 9.32 6.90 -15.86
N GLU A 204 9.89 5.71 -15.63
CA GLU A 204 9.13 4.51 -15.24
C GLU A 204 8.27 4.77 -13.99
N ALA A 205 8.77 5.56 -13.03
CA ALA A 205 8.04 5.98 -11.83
C ALA A 205 6.71 6.72 -12.14
N VAL A 206 6.64 7.49 -13.24
CA VAL A 206 5.39 8.14 -13.67
C VAL A 206 4.39 7.11 -14.21
N VAL A 207 4.87 6.13 -14.97
CA VAL A 207 4.04 5.05 -15.53
C VAL A 207 3.50 4.16 -14.42
N GLU A 208 4.36 3.73 -13.50
CA GLU A 208 3.97 2.98 -12.31
C GLU A 208 2.92 3.75 -11.52
N ALA A 209 3.19 5.02 -11.18
CA ALA A 209 2.24 5.85 -10.44
C ALA A 209 0.87 6.00 -11.15
N ALA A 210 0.84 6.01 -12.49
CA ALA A 210 -0.41 6.00 -13.25
C ALA A 210 -1.14 4.65 -13.17
N GLN A 211 -0.43 3.52 -13.11
CA GLN A 211 -1.01 2.19 -12.87
C GLN A 211 -1.61 2.10 -11.47
N ASP A 212 -0.91 2.64 -10.46
CA ASP A 212 -1.37 2.61 -9.07
C ASP A 212 -2.55 3.56 -8.83
N ALA A 213 -2.59 4.65 -9.58
CA ALA A 213 -3.75 5.52 -9.64
C ALA A 213 -4.89 4.92 -10.48
N HIS A 214 -4.83 3.63 -10.87
CA HIS A 214 -5.84 2.92 -11.65
C HIS A 214 -6.24 3.64 -12.96
N LEU A 215 -5.33 4.42 -13.54
CA LEU A 215 -5.54 5.06 -14.84
C LEU A 215 -5.21 4.07 -15.98
N ILE A 216 -4.21 3.22 -15.75
CA ILE A 216 -3.73 2.20 -16.67
C ILE A 216 -3.56 0.87 -15.95
N ARG A 217 -3.46 -0.21 -16.73
CA ARG A 217 -3.15 -1.56 -16.26
C ARG A 217 -2.10 -2.21 -17.14
N ALA A 218 -1.24 -3.03 -16.52
CA ALA A 218 -0.26 -3.83 -17.22
C ALA A 218 -0.89 -5.12 -17.79
N ARG A 219 -0.39 -5.57 -18.93
CA ARG A 219 -0.71 -6.84 -19.58
C ARG A 219 0.55 -7.43 -20.17
N VAL A 220 0.82 -8.71 -19.92
CA VAL A 220 1.92 -9.43 -20.56
C VAL A 220 1.37 -10.16 -21.79
N ARG A 221 1.99 -9.93 -22.96
CA ARG A 221 1.64 -10.61 -24.23
C ARG A 221 2.93 -11.04 -24.92
N GLY A 222 3.11 -12.34 -25.13
CA GLY A 222 4.32 -12.86 -25.79
C GLY A 222 5.63 -12.60 -25.06
N GLY A 223 5.59 -12.42 -23.73
CA GLY A 223 6.75 -12.06 -22.90
C GLY A 223 6.97 -10.55 -22.75
N ASP A 224 6.34 -9.73 -23.59
CA ASP A 224 6.44 -8.27 -23.52
C ASP A 224 5.34 -7.67 -22.64
N ARG A 225 5.69 -6.63 -21.87
CA ARG A 225 4.76 -5.87 -21.04
C ARG A 225 4.15 -4.71 -21.84
N TYR A 226 2.83 -4.61 -21.78
CA TYR A 226 2.04 -3.54 -22.38
C TYR A 226 1.19 -2.84 -21.32
N TYR A 227 0.99 -1.54 -21.48
CA TYR A 227 0.06 -0.74 -20.69
C TYR A 227 -1.15 -0.36 -21.52
N GLU A 228 -2.35 -0.59 -20.99
CA GLU A 228 -3.60 -0.11 -21.58
C GLU A 228 -4.36 0.71 -20.53
N LEU A 229 -5.26 1.59 -20.98
CA LEU A 229 -6.18 2.27 -20.07
C LEU A 229 -6.91 1.23 -19.22
N GLN A 230 -7.11 1.53 -17.93
CA GLN A 230 -7.83 0.64 -17.01
C GLN A 230 -9.17 0.22 -17.61
N HIS A 231 -9.86 1.16 -18.26
CA HIS A 231 -11.04 0.88 -19.06
C HIS A 231 -11.15 1.82 -20.28
N PRO A 232 -11.63 1.33 -21.45
CA PRO A 232 -11.74 2.15 -22.66
C PRO A 232 -12.68 3.37 -22.54
N ARG A 233 -13.56 3.39 -21.53
CA ARG A 233 -14.43 4.55 -21.23
C ARG A 233 -13.64 5.83 -20.91
N LEU A 234 -12.40 5.69 -20.45
CA LEU A 234 -11.50 6.80 -20.13
C LEU A 234 -10.97 7.55 -21.35
N ILE A 235 -11.04 6.98 -22.57
CA ILE A 235 -10.52 7.63 -23.79
C ILE A 235 -11.11 9.02 -24.01
N GLU A 236 -12.44 9.17 -23.90
CA GLU A 236 -13.12 10.46 -24.11
C GLU A 236 -12.70 11.49 -23.05
N PRO A 237 -12.77 11.20 -21.73
CA PRO A 237 -12.24 12.07 -20.68
C PRO A 237 -10.76 12.47 -20.86
N VAL A 238 -9.90 11.51 -21.23
CA VAL A 238 -8.47 11.72 -21.41
C VAL A 238 -8.16 12.65 -22.59
N ARG A 239 -8.90 12.51 -23.70
CA ARG A 239 -8.77 13.42 -24.84
C ARG A 239 -9.16 14.86 -24.51
N GLN A 240 -10.09 15.02 -23.58
CA GLN A 240 -10.59 16.32 -23.12
C GLN A 240 -9.73 16.93 -22.01
N LEU A 241 -8.64 16.27 -21.60
CA LEU A 241 -7.64 16.89 -20.72
C LEU A 241 -7.05 18.10 -21.44
N GLY A 242 -7.23 19.25 -20.81
CA GLY A 242 -6.68 20.53 -21.25
C GLY A 242 -5.67 21.06 -20.26
N GLU A 243 -5.04 22.16 -20.60
CA GLU A 243 -4.03 22.84 -19.78
C GLU A 243 -4.64 23.70 -18.65
N SER A 244 -5.97 23.65 -18.49
CA SER A 244 -6.66 24.39 -17.43
C SER A 244 -6.08 24.03 -16.07
N ALA A 245 -5.86 25.05 -15.23
CA ALA A 245 -5.37 24.86 -13.87
C ALA A 245 -6.33 23.95 -13.10
N VAL A 246 -5.92 22.70 -12.89
CA VAL A 246 -6.64 21.77 -12.03
C VAL A 246 -6.16 22.03 -10.60
N PRO A 247 -7.07 22.32 -9.65
CA PRO A 247 -6.68 22.43 -8.26
C PRO A 247 -5.99 21.12 -7.85
N VAL A 248 -4.72 21.21 -7.45
CA VAL A 248 -4.03 20.05 -6.87
C VAL A 248 -4.70 19.79 -5.52
N ARG A 249 -5.65 18.85 -5.51
CA ARG A 249 -6.22 18.37 -4.26
C ARG A 249 -5.16 17.52 -3.60
N ARG A 250 -4.43 18.16 -2.70
CA ARG A 250 -3.45 17.54 -1.83
C ARG A 250 -4.09 16.31 -1.18
N PRO A 251 -3.52 15.10 -1.34
CA PRO A 251 -4.07 13.91 -0.74
C PRO A 251 -4.18 14.07 0.79
N GLY A 252 -5.18 13.44 1.39
CA GLY A 252 -5.31 13.37 2.84
C GLY A 252 -4.12 12.63 3.48
N PRO A 253 -3.97 12.69 4.80
CA PRO A 253 -2.83 12.12 5.51
C PRO A 253 -2.67 10.60 5.26
N VAL A 254 -3.78 9.84 5.22
CA VAL A 254 -3.77 8.40 4.92
C VAL A 254 -3.20 8.12 3.52
N ALA A 255 -3.70 8.81 2.50
CA ALA A 255 -3.25 8.62 1.13
C ALA A 255 -1.77 8.98 0.96
N ARG A 256 -1.29 10.02 1.65
CA ARG A 256 0.14 10.36 1.63
C ARG A 256 1.01 9.33 2.34
N LEU A 257 0.58 8.79 3.47
CA LEU A 257 1.32 7.73 4.14
C LEU A 257 1.41 6.49 3.26
N TYR A 258 0.33 6.16 2.54
CA TYR A 258 0.35 5.10 1.54
C TYR A 258 1.37 5.39 0.42
N GLN A 259 1.37 6.59 -0.16
CA GLN A 259 2.38 7.00 -1.15
C GLN A 259 3.80 6.91 -0.60
N ALA A 260 4.01 7.28 0.68
CA ALA A 260 5.30 7.21 1.34
C ALA A 260 5.83 5.77 1.44
N ARG A 261 4.98 4.82 1.87
CA ARG A 261 5.32 3.39 1.96
C ARG A 261 5.67 2.81 0.58
N ARG A 262 4.95 3.23 -0.45
CA ARG A 262 5.22 2.81 -1.83
C ARG A 262 6.57 3.31 -2.34
N ALA A 263 6.84 4.61 -2.20
CA ALA A 263 8.14 5.16 -2.56
C ALA A 263 9.31 4.45 -1.84
N LEU A 264 9.13 4.06 -0.57
CA LEU A 264 10.11 3.25 0.14
C LEU A 264 10.27 1.86 -0.48
N ALA A 265 9.16 1.19 -0.79
CA ALA A 265 9.20 -0.11 -1.46
C ALA A 265 10.00 0.01 -2.78
N ASP A 266 9.80 1.10 -3.53
CA ASP A 266 10.48 1.39 -4.81
C ASP A 266 11.96 1.82 -4.63
N GLY A 267 12.42 1.94 -3.38
CA GLY A 267 13.79 2.30 -3.03
C GLY A 267 14.07 3.81 -3.02
N ASP A 268 13.07 4.66 -3.30
CA ASP A 268 13.19 6.12 -3.24
C ASP A 268 12.93 6.63 -1.81
N LEU A 269 13.98 6.53 -0.99
CA LEU A 269 13.97 7.01 0.40
C LEU A 269 13.65 8.51 0.54
N GLU A 270 13.92 9.32 -0.48
CA GLU A 270 13.74 10.77 -0.40
C GLU A 270 12.32 11.17 -0.77
N LEU A 271 11.73 10.56 -1.79
CA LEU A 271 10.30 10.69 -2.07
C LEU A 271 9.46 10.13 -0.93
N ALA A 272 9.83 8.97 -0.36
CA ALA A 272 9.17 8.39 0.81
C ALA A 272 9.14 9.36 2.00
N ARG A 273 10.28 9.96 2.32
CA ARG A 273 10.39 10.97 3.38
C ARG A 273 9.50 12.17 3.10
N ARG A 274 9.55 12.75 1.90
CA ARG A 274 8.75 13.92 1.52
C ARG A 274 7.24 13.66 1.67
N HIS A 275 6.77 12.49 1.24
CA HIS A 275 5.38 12.07 1.41
C HIS A 275 4.98 11.92 2.87
N ALA A 276 5.81 11.26 3.69
CA ALA A 276 5.54 11.06 5.11
C ALA A 276 5.51 12.39 5.87
N GLU A 277 6.46 13.29 5.63
CA GLU A 277 6.42 14.63 6.24
C GLU A 277 5.19 15.43 5.82
N ALA A 278 4.79 15.32 4.55
CA ALA A 278 3.57 15.94 4.08
C ALA A 278 2.31 15.31 4.69
N ALA A 279 2.31 14.01 4.99
CA ALA A 279 1.23 13.33 5.72
C ALA A 279 1.12 13.89 7.14
N ALA A 280 2.23 13.95 7.88
CA ALA A 280 2.29 14.45 9.25
C ALA A 280 1.79 15.89 9.37
N ARG A 281 2.20 16.78 8.43
CA ARG A 281 1.75 18.18 8.40
C ARG A 281 0.26 18.35 8.16
N THR A 282 -0.40 17.35 7.58
CA THR A 282 -1.84 17.41 7.25
C THR A 282 -2.74 16.60 8.18
N CYS A 283 -2.17 15.91 9.17
CA CYS A 283 -2.95 15.24 10.20
C CYS A 283 -3.67 16.28 11.07
N GLY A 284 -4.99 16.13 11.21
CA GLY A 284 -5.80 16.89 12.16
C GLY A 284 -5.95 16.17 13.51
N ALA A 285 -6.78 16.73 14.39
CA ALA A 285 -7.05 16.16 15.71
C ALA A 285 -7.65 14.74 15.67
N GLY A 286 -8.36 14.38 14.58
CA GLY A 286 -8.93 13.04 14.38
C GLY A 286 -7.94 12.01 13.83
N ASP A 287 -6.75 12.42 13.39
CA ASP A 287 -5.81 11.56 12.65
C ASP A 287 -4.67 11.02 13.53
N LEU A 288 -4.86 10.95 14.85
CA LEU A 288 -3.79 10.59 15.80
C LEU A 288 -3.10 9.27 15.44
N ARG A 289 -3.86 8.25 15.04
CA ARG A 289 -3.29 6.96 14.62
C ARG A 289 -2.41 7.10 13.38
N VAL A 290 -2.89 7.82 12.36
CA VAL A 290 -2.15 8.06 11.11
C VAL A 290 -0.90 8.90 11.38
N LEU A 291 -0.98 9.88 12.28
CA LEU A 291 0.17 10.67 12.70
C LEU A 291 1.22 9.81 13.40
N ALA A 292 0.80 8.90 14.28
CA ALA A 292 1.68 7.97 14.97
C ALA A 292 2.38 7.01 13.98
N ASP A 293 1.62 6.41 13.05
CA ASP A 293 2.16 5.57 11.97
C ASP A 293 3.14 6.35 11.09
N THR A 294 2.82 7.60 10.77
CA THR A 294 3.68 8.45 9.93
C THR A 294 5.00 8.78 10.64
N LYS A 295 4.97 9.09 11.94
CA LYS A 295 6.18 9.33 12.73
C LYS A 295 7.02 8.07 12.87
N ALA A 296 6.39 6.92 13.11
CA ALA A 296 7.09 5.64 13.12
C ALA A 296 7.81 5.39 11.80
N PHE A 297 7.11 5.60 10.68
CA PHE A 297 7.67 5.47 9.33
C PHE A 297 8.82 6.44 9.03
N LEU A 298 8.75 7.70 9.51
CA LEU A 298 9.88 8.63 9.44
C LEU A 298 11.08 8.16 10.27
N GLY A 299 10.82 7.51 11.41
CA GLY A 299 11.84 6.83 12.21
C GLY A 299 12.53 5.70 11.44
N ASP A 300 11.75 4.87 10.73
CA ASP A 300 12.28 3.81 9.88
C ASP A 300 13.16 4.36 8.74
N ILE A 301 12.72 5.43 8.07
CA ILE A 301 13.52 6.08 7.03
C ILE A 301 14.84 6.65 7.61
N ALA A 302 14.80 7.26 8.79
CA ALA A 302 15.99 7.79 9.45
C ALA A 302 16.95 6.67 9.87
N TYR A 303 16.41 5.55 10.38
CA TYR A 303 17.17 4.35 10.67
C TYR A 303 17.85 3.79 9.41
N GLU A 304 17.14 3.74 8.29
CA GLU A 304 17.70 3.35 7.01
C GLU A 304 18.85 4.28 6.58
N ARG A 305 18.71 5.58 6.80
CA ARG A 305 19.79 6.57 6.54
C ARG A 305 20.94 6.51 7.54
N ARG A 306 20.89 5.60 8.53
CA ARG A 306 21.85 5.47 9.64
C ARG A 306 21.90 6.71 10.53
N ASP A 307 20.82 7.47 10.60
CA ASP A 307 20.64 8.59 11.51
C ASP A 307 19.89 8.12 12.77
N ALA A 308 20.66 7.59 13.72
CA ALA A 308 20.13 7.00 14.95
C ALA A 308 19.40 8.04 15.83
N GLU A 309 19.90 9.28 15.88
CA GLU A 309 19.30 10.34 16.69
C GLU A 309 17.93 10.71 16.16
N THR A 310 17.81 10.97 14.86
CA THR A 310 16.54 11.28 14.22
C THR A 310 15.56 10.11 14.30
N ALA A 311 16.04 8.88 14.14
CA ALA A 311 15.21 7.68 14.27
C ALA A 311 14.59 7.56 15.66
N VAL A 312 15.41 7.65 16.71
CA VAL A 312 14.96 7.57 18.11
C VAL A 312 13.97 8.69 18.42
N ARG A 313 14.24 9.92 17.97
CA ARG A 313 13.32 11.05 18.16
C ARG A 313 11.95 10.76 17.56
N HIS A 314 11.90 10.32 16.30
CA HIS A 314 10.64 10.02 15.63
C HIS A 314 9.89 8.81 16.25
N TYR A 315 10.60 7.77 16.67
CA TYR A 315 9.98 6.65 17.38
C TYR A 315 9.40 7.06 18.75
N LEU A 316 10.08 7.95 19.49
CA LEU A 316 9.55 8.49 20.75
C LEU A 316 8.29 9.34 20.51
N GLU A 317 8.30 10.20 19.49
CA GLU A 317 7.14 11.00 19.11
C GLU A 317 5.96 10.11 18.66
N ALA A 318 6.23 9.00 17.97
CA ALA A 318 5.24 8.01 17.57
C ALA A 318 4.67 7.28 18.78
N ALA A 319 5.52 6.81 19.70
CA ALA A 319 5.11 6.11 20.92
C ALA A 319 4.21 7.00 21.78
N ALA A 320 4.59 8.27 22.00
CA ALA A 320 3.75 9.22 22.72
C ALA A 320 2.38 9.44 22.05
N THR A 321 2.33 9.40 20.72
CA THR A 321 1.06 9.53 19.98
C THR A 321 0.21 8.25 20.09
N PHE A 322 0.82 7.06 20.07
CA PHE A 322 0.11 5.79 20.28
C PHE A 322 -0.37 5.59 21.73
N GLU A 323 0.36 6.11 22.72
CA GLU A 323 -0.10 6.15 24.12
C GLU A 323 -1.41 6.95 24.25
N ALA A 324 -1.60 8.00 23.43
CA ALA A 324 -2.84 8.76 23.38
C ALA A 324 -4.01 8.04 22.68
N VAL A 325 -3.74 7.04 21.82
CA VAL A 325 -4.75 6.19 21.13
C VAL A 325 -4.79 4.78 21.75
N PRO A 326 -4.65 4.70 23.08
CA PRO A 326 -4.23 3.54 23.91
C PRO A 326 -3.72 2.27 23.21
N ASP A 327 -2.79 2.38 22.26
CA ASP A 327 -2.24 1.22 21.54
C ASP A 327 -0.93 0.75 22.19
N ASN A 328 -1.08 0.01 23.29
CA ASN A 328 0.07 -0.47 24.08
C ASN A 328 1.00 -1.40 23.30
N ALA A 329 0.48 -2.14 22.32
CA ALA A 329 1.27 -3.02 21.49
C ALA A 329 2.19 -2.21 20.57
N ALA A 330 1.64 -1.21 19.86
CA ALA A 330 2.44 -0.32 19.02
C ALA A 330 3.54 0.39 19.82
N VAL A 331 3.24 0.85 21.04
CA VAL A 331 4.24 1.45 21.94
C VAL A 331 5.35 0.45 22.31
N GLY A 332 4.98 -0.80 22.63
CA GLY A 332 5.95 -1.86 22.92
C GLY A 332 6.90 -2.13 21.76
N TRP A 333 6.39 -2.18 20.52
CA TRP A 333 7.20 -2.37 19.32
C TRP A 333 8.12 -1.18 19.04
N LEU A 334 7.65 0.06 19.20
CA LEU A 334 8.47 1.25 19.03
C LEU A 334 9.60 1.35 20.06
N LEU A 335 9.32 1.01 21.33
CA LEU A 335 10.34 0.92 22.37
C LEU A 335 11.38 -0.17 22.08
N THR A 336 10.96 -1.28 21.46
CA THR A 336 11.87 -2.32 20.96
C THR A 336 12.76 -1.78 19.84
N GLY A 337 12.19 -1.06 18.89
CA GLY A 337 12.92 -0.36 17.82
C GLY A 337 13.98 0.59 18.38
N ILE A 338 13.59 1.50 19.29
CA ILE A 338 14.52 2.42 19.98
C ILE A 338 15.64 1.65 20.67
N GLY A 339 15.29 0.59 21.40
CA GLY A 339 16.27 -0.27 22.07
C GLY A 339 17.30 -0.86 21.11
N ARG A 340 16.86 -1.35 19.94
CA ARG A 340 17.75 -1.89 18.90
C ARG A 340 18.65 -0.82 18.28
N VAL A 341 18.10 0.38 18.01
CA VAL A 341 18.89 1.51 17.47
C VAL A 341 19.99 1.94 18.44
N LEU A 342 19.69 2.02 19.74
CA LEU A 342 20.64 2.45 20.76
C LEU A 342 21.63 1.36 21.20
N LEU A 343 21.36 0.09 20.91
CA LEU A 343 22.17 -1.04 21.40
C LEU A 343 23.68 -0.93 21.07
N PRO A 344 24.11 -0.45 19.89
CA PRO A 344 25.54 -0.32 19.58
C PRO A 344 26.25 0.80 20.35
N SER A 345 25.58 1.92 20.63
CA SER A 345 26.18 3.13 21.21
C SER A 345 25.92 3.27 22.71
N GLU A 346 24.71 3.00 23.17
CA GLU A 346 24.23 3.25 24.53
C GLU A 346 23.47 2.03 25.09
N PRO A 347 24.17 0.92 25.38
CA PRO A 347 23.53 -0.33 25.81
C PRO A 347 22.72 -0.17 27.10
N GLY A 348 23.11 0.76 27.99
CA GLY A 348 22.35 1.09 29.19
C GLY A 348 20.99 1.75 28.88
N ALA A 349 20.93 2.63 27.88
CA ALA A 349 19.69 3.23 27.42
C ALA A 349 18.82 2.19 26.71
N ALA A 350 19.42 1.34 25.87
CA ALA A 350 18.74 0.23 25.21
C ALA A 350 18.03 -0.69 26.21
N VAL A 351 18.70 -1.06 27.33
CA VAL A 351 18.10 -1.87 28.40
C VAL A 351 16.86 -1.20 28.99
N ARG A 352 16.84 0.13 29.18
CA ARG A 352 15.66 0.83 29.74
C ARG A 352 14.46 0.72 28.81
N HIS A 353 14.66 1.00 27.51
CA HIS A 353 13.57 0.92 26.53
C HIS A 353 13.08 -0.51 26.32
N LEU A 354 13.99 -1.49 26.23
CA LEU A 354 13.62 -2.91 26.05
C LEU A 354 12.92 -3.49 27.28
N ARG A 355 13.24 -3.06 28.50
CA ARG A 355 12.46 -3.42 29.69
C ARG A 355 11.05 -2.84 29.65
N ALA A 356 10.90 -1.59 29.24
CA ALA A 356 9.60 -0.94 29.10
C ALA A 356 8.76 -1.56 27.97
N ALA A 357 9.40 -2.08 26.93
CA ALA A 357 8.76 -2.88 25.89
C ALA A 357 8.32 -4.25 26.44
N ALA A 358 9.22 -4.98 27.10
CA ALA A 358 8.95 -6.28 27.70
C ALA A 358 7.85 -6.25 28.76
N SER A 359 7.68 -5.15 29.51
CA SER A 359 6.57 -5.01 30.45
C SER A 359 5.21 -4.85 29.77
N ARG A 360 5.18 -4.29 28.54
CA ARG A 360 3.96 -4.12 27.74
C ARG A 360 3.63 -5.38 26.94
N LEU A 361 4.66 -6.08 26.47
CA LEU A 361 4.58 -7.27 25.62
C LEU A 361 5.37 -8.44 26.26
N PRO A 362 4.89 -8.99 27.40
CA PRO A 362 5.66 -9.95 28.19
C PRO A 362 5.84 -11.32 27.53
N HIS A 363 5.00 -11.66 26.56
CA HIS A 363 5.03 -12.94 25.85
C HIS A 363 5.85 -12.90 24.55
N GLU A 364 6.30 -11.72 24.13
CA GLU A 364 7.07 -11.56 22.90
C GLU A 364 8.54 -11.94 23.10
N LEU A 365 8.89 -13.16 22.70
CA LEU A 365 10.24 -13.72 22.86
C LEU A 365 11.32 -12.93 22.13
N SER A 366 10.96 -12.28 21.00
CA SER A 366 11.89 -11.42 20.25
C SER A 366 12.33 -10.20 21.06
N ILE A 367 11.44 -9.64 21.88
CA ILE A 367 11.73 -8.51 22.79
C ILE A 367 12.59 -8.98 23.96
N GLN A 368 12.28 -10.15 24.53
CA GLN A 368 13.08 -10.73 25.61
C GLN A 368 14.51 -11.04 25.14
N THR A 369 14.65 -11.58 23.94
CA THR A 369 15.96 -11.89 23.35
C THR A 369 16.78 -10.62 23.10
N ALA A 370 16.15 -9.57 22.55
CA ALA A 370 16.78 -8.26 22.39
C ALA A 370 17.18 -7.64 23.74
N LEU A 371 16.35 -7.76 24.77
CA LEU A 371 16.66 -7.33 26.14
C LEU A 371 17.87 -8.09 26.71
N GLY A 372 17.93 -9.41 26.52
CA GLY A 372 19.06 -10.24 26.92
C GLY A 372 20.37 -9.77 26.27
N GLN A 373 20.35 -9.49 24.96
CA GLN A 373 21.50 -8.95 24.23
C GLN A 373 21.94 -7.57 24.77
N ALA A 374 20.97 -6.68 25.03
CA ALA A 374 21.24 -5.36 25.62
C ALA A 374 21.85 -5.46 27.02
N LEU A 375 21.36 -6.37 27.86
CA LEU A 375 21.92 -6.63 29.18
C LEU A 375 23.36 -7.16 29.08
N LEU A 376 23.63 -8.06 28.14
CA LEU A 376 24.97 -8.60 27.92
C LEU A 376 25.96 -7.50 27.49
N ARG A 377 25.57 -6.66 26.53
CA ARG A 377 26.40 -5.52 26.08
C ARG A 377 26.59 -4.45 27.16
N ALA A 378 25.62 -4.29 28.07
CA ALA A 378 25.73 -3.42 29.23
C ALA A 378 26.56 -4.03 30.39
N GLY A 379 27.18 -5.20 30.20
CA GLY A 379 27.99 -5.89 31.22
C GLY A 379 27.17 -6.59 32.31
N ARG A 380 25.85 -6.71 32.16
CA ARG A 380 24.93 -7.32 33.14
C ARG A 380 24.73 -8.81 32.87
N THR A 381 25.84 -9.56 32.81
CA THR A 381 25.87 -10.96 32.33
C THR A 381 24.96 -11.91 33.10
N ARG A 382 24.83 -11.77 34.43
CA ARG A 382 23.90 -12.61 35.23
C ARG A 382 22.43 -12.40 34.83
N ALA A 383 22.03 -11.14 34.64
CA ALA A 383 20.68 -10.80 34.23
C ALA A 383 20.41 -11.25 32.78
N ALA A 384 21.39 -11.07 31.89
CA ALA A 384 21.29 -11.55 30.51
C ALA A 384 21.09 -13.08 30.45
N ARG A 385 21.86 -13.83 31.25
CA ARG A 385 21.73 -15.29 31.34
C ARG A 385 20.33 -15.73 31.76
N ALA A 386 19.78 -15.13 32.82
CA ALA A 386 18.44 -15.45 33.29
C ALA A 386 17.36 -15.21 32.21
N VAL A 387 17.49 -14.11 31.44
CA VAL A 387 16.56 -13.80 30.34
C VAL A 387 16.68 -14.83 29.22
N PHE A 388 17.90 -15.20 28.81
CA PHE A 388 18.07 -16.22 27.77
C PHE A 388 17.63 -17.62 28.21
N GLU A 389 17.78 -17.97 29.50
CA GLU A 389 17.27 -19.22 30.06
C GLU A 389 15.74 -19.26 30.05
N ASP A 390 15.05 -18.17 30.39
CA ASP A 390 13.58 -18.09 30.28
C ASP A 390 13.12 -18.20 28.82
N VAL A 391 13.81 -17.52 27.88
CA VAL A 391 13.51 -17.65 26.44
C VAL A 391 13.68 -19.10 25.97
N LEU A 392 14.80 -19.76 26.31
CA LEU A 392 15.05 -21.16 25.93
C LEU A 392 14.10 -22.15 26.63
N GLY A 393 13.59 -21.80 27.80
CA GLY A 393 12.56 -22.58 28.50
C GLY A 393 11.22 -22.56 27.76
N ARG A 394 10.92 -21.47 27.04
CA ARG A 394 9.68 -21.32 26.25
C ARG A 394 9.85 -21.76 24.79
N ASP A 395 11.01 -21.51 24.21
CA ASP A 395 11.41 -21.93 22.87
C ASP A 395 12.84 -22.45 22.89
N SER A 396 12.98 -23.76 23.01
CA SER A 396 14.27 -24.44 23.05
C SER A 396 15.08 -24.33 21.75
N SER A 397 14.42 -23.97 20.64
CA SER A 397 15.02 -23.85 19.31
C SER A 397 15.50 -22.42 18.99
N ASN A 398 15.25 -21.46 19.89
CA ASN A 398 15.55 -20.06 19.68
C ASN A 398 17.03 -19.82 19.36
N ARG A 399 17.32 -19.54 18.09
CA ARG A 399 18.69 -19.46 17.55
C ARG A 399 19.53 -18.39 18.24
N GLU A 400 18.95 -17.22 18.46
CA GLU A 400 19.63 -16.08 19.07
C GLU A 400 19.99 -16.36 20.54
N ALA A 401 19.05 -16.91 21.32
CA ALA A 401 19.30 -17.27 22.70
C ALA A 401 20.33 -18.42 22.82
N LEU A 402 20.30 -19.41 21.91
CA LEU A 402 21.30 -20.47 21.84
C LEU A 402 22.70 -19.93 21.52
N SER A 403 22.81 -19.00 20.57
CA SER A 403 24.06 -18.34 20.20
C SER A 403 24.64 -17.55 21.39
N ALA A 404 23.80 -16.75 22.05
CA ALA A 404 24.19 -15.99 23.22
C ALA A 404 24.65 -16.89 24.38
N ARG A 405 23.96 -18.03 24.61
CA ARG A 405 24.36 -19.02 25.62
C ARG A 405 25.75 -19.58 25.34
N ARG A 406 26.04 -19.98 24.10
CA ARG A 406 27.36 -20.50 23.68
C ARG A 406 28.46 -19.46 23.88
N ALA A 407 28.21 -18.21 23.51
CA ALA A 407 29.14 -17.11 23.72
C ALA A 407 29.43 -16.88 25.21
N MET A 408 28.43 -16.96 26.09
CA MET A 408 28.61 -16.81 27.54
C MET A 408 29.34 -17.97 28.20
N THR A 409 29.25 -19.19 27.66
CA THR A 409 29.98 -20.37 28.18
C THR A 409 31.43 -20.46 27.72
N GLY A 410 31.77 -19.83 26.58
CA GLY A 410 33.14 -19.81 26.04
C GLY A 410 34.06 -18.72 26.61
N ILE A 411 33.55 -17.87 27.50
CA ILE A 411 34.30 -16.78 28.19
C ILE A 411 34.74 -17.22 29.60
N GLY A 412 34.65 -18.53 29.90
CA GLY A 412 34.99 -19.13 31.19
C GLY A 412 36.44 -19.58 31.29
#